data_AF-A0A383EMV9-F1
#
_entry.id   AF-A0A383EMV9-F1
#
_cell.length_a   1.000
_cell.length_b   1.000
_cell.length_c   1.000
_cell.angle_alpha   90.00
_cell.angle_beta   90.00
_cell.angle_gamma   90.00
#
_symmetry.space_group_name_H-M   'P 1'
#
loop_
_entity.id
_entity.type
_entity.pdbx_description
1 polymer ?
#
loop_
_entity_poly.entity_id
_entity_poly.type
_entity_poly.pdbx_seq_one_letter_code
_entity_poly.pdbx_strand_id
1 'polypeptide(L)'
;MDANSTAGRGIREDTIVPVGEPWSGVIKAGEILRLIDLEGQQAIDFLCYNEHDSADRYNAANTIKLNGNIYLGKNAGLWSVKANRLMTVVEDTCG
;
A
#
# COMPACT_ATOMS: atom_id res chain seq x y z
N MET A 1 4.71 -10.13 19.87
CA MET A 1 5.39 -9.15 18.98
C MET A 1 4.32 -8.14 18.63
N ASP A 2 4.53 -6.91 19.07
CA ASP A 2 3.44 -5.95 19.21
C ASP A 2 3.14 -5.34 17.84
N ALA A 3 1.93 -5.60 17.33
CA ALA A 3 1.46 -5.15 16.02
C ALA A 3 1.45 -3.61 15.84
N ASN A 4 1.84 -2.85 16.87
CA ASN A 4 1.91 -1.39 16.92
C ASN A 4 3.33 -0.81 16.88
N SER A 5 4.38 -1.60 16.63
CA SER A 5 5.75 -1.07 16.59
C SER A 5 6.06 -0.31 15.29
N THR A 6 5.51 0.90 15.13
CA THR A 6 6.08 1.93 14.25
C THR A 6 7.20 2.66 15.01
N ALA A 7 8.26 1.93 15.37
CA ALA A 7 9.31 2.46 16.25
C ALA A 7 9.87 3.80 15.73
N GLY A 8 9.52 4.90 16.43
CA GLY A 8 9.97 6.26 16.14
C GLY A 8 9.13 7.11 15.17
N ARG A 9 7.98 6.63 14.66
CA ARG A 9 7.10 7.41 13.75
C ARG A 9 5.77 7.76 14.43
N GLY A 10 5.37 9.03 14.34
CA GLY A 10 4.07 9.48 14.84
C GLY A 10 2.92 9.05 13.94
N ILE A 11 1.78 8.70 14.55
CA ILE A 11 0.53 8.42 13.83
C ILE A 11 -0.06 9.76 13.41
N ARG A 12 -0.19 9.97 12.09
CA ARG A 12 -0.85 11.14 11.51
C ARG A 12 -2.38 10.99 11.49
N GLU A 13 -2.85 9.79 11.20
CA GLU A 13 -4.27 9.45 11.06
C GLU A 13 -4.47 7.97 11.44
N ASP A 14 -5.58 7.68 12.13
CA ASP A 14 -6.04 6.33 12.46
C ASP A 14 -7.56 6.30 12.25
N THR A 15 -8.00 5.62 11.21
CA THR A 15 -9.39 5.67 10.71
C THR A 15 -9.89 4.26 10.45
N ILE A 16 -11.04 3.93 11.04
CA ILE A 16 -11.80 2.72 10.67
C ILE A 16 -12.69 3.09 9.48
N VAL A 17 -12.46 2.43 8.35
CA VAL A 17 -13.28 2.62 7.14
C VAL A 17 -14.52 1.71 7.24
N PRO A 18 -15.74 2.27 7.19
CA PRO A 18 -16.96 1.46 7.22
C PRO A 18 -17.06 0.51 6.02
N VAL A 19 -17.84 -0.55 6.19
CA VAL A 19 -18.08 -1.54 5.12
C VAL A 19 -18.67 -0.85 3.88
N GLY A 20 -18.03 -1.06 2.73
CA GLY A 20 -18.47 -0.53 1.44
C GLY A 20 -18.10 0.94 1.18
N GLU A 21 -17.43 1.61 2.13
CA GLU A 21 -16.98 2.99 1.97
C GLU A 21 -15.53 3.05 1.49
N PRO A 22 -15.17 4.07 0.68
CA PRO A 22 -13.79 4.29 0.27
C PRO A 22 -13.02 5.12 1.32
N TRP A 23 -11.70 5.03 1.26
CA TRP A 23 -10.80 6.01 1.85
C TRP A 23 -9.77 6.44 0.81
N SER A 24 -9.36 7.71 0.88
CA SER A 24 -8.28 8.23 0.04
C SER A 24 -7.47 9.26 0.80
N GLY A 25 -6.17 9.30 0.53
CA GLY A 25 -5.25 10.24 1.17
C GLY A 25 -3.94 10.36 0.41
N VAL A 26 -3.24 11.46 0.66
CA VAL A 26 -1.86 11.65 0.16
C VAL A 26 -0.90 11.05 1.18
N ILE A 27 -0.09 10.09 0.70
CA ILE A 27 1.03 9.51 1.43
C ILE A 27 2.32 10.07 0.83
N LYS A 28 3.05 10.86 1.62
CA LYS A 28 4.32 11.47 1.21
C LYS A 28 5.44 10.43 1.19
N ALA A 29 6.46 10.70 0.39
CA ALA A 29 7.66 9.86 0.37
C ALA A 29 8.24 9.70 1.79
N GLY A 30 8.40 8.46 2.22
CA GLY A 30 8.87 8.13 3.56
C GLY A 30 7.78 7.91 4.59
N GLU A 31 6.51 8.23 4.34
CA GLU A 31 5.37 7.85 5.21
C GLU A 31 5.02 6.36 5.05
N ILE A 32 4.22 5.81 5.99
CA ILE A 32 3.72 4.43 5.96
C ILE A 32 2.20 4.45 5.99
N LEU A 33 1.58 3.66 5.10
CA LEU A 33 0.18 3.28 5.18
C LEU A 33 0.10 1.86 5.75
N ARG A 34 -0.64 1.68 6.85
CA ARG A 34 -0.93 0.37 7.44
C ARG A 34 -2.39 0.05 7.20
N LEU A 35 -2.65 -1.08 6.54
CA LEU A 35 -3.98 -1.60 6.29
C LEU A 35 -4.17 -2.82 7.20
N ILE A 36 -5.22 -2.81 8.01
CA ILE A 36 -5.48 -3.83 9.03
C ILE A 36 -6.83 -4.45 8.71
N ASP A 37 -6.83 -5.76 8.52
CA ASP A 37 -8.07 -6.53 8.58
C ASP A 37 -8.48 -6.68 10.06
N LEU A 38 -9.58 -6.03 10.44
CA LEU A 38 -10.03 -5.94 11.84
C LEU A 38 -10.80 -7.17 12.31
N GLU A 39 -11.54 -7.83 11.41
CA GLU A 39 -12.47 -8.91 11.76
C GLU A 39 -12.14 -10.24 11.09
N GLY A 40 -11.20 -10.24 10.14
CA GLY A 40 -10.83 -11.40 9.36
C GLY A 40 -11.79 -11.60 8.19
N GLN A 41 -11.23 -11.79 6.99
CA GLN A 41 -11.89 -12.07 5.70
C GLN A 41 -12.17 -10.85 4.81
N GLN A 42 -11.53 -9.71 5.06
CA GLN A 42 -11.74 -8.50 4.28
C GLN A 42 -10.69 -8.42 3.16
N ALA A 43 -11.15 -8.48 1.92
CA ALA A 43 -10.36 -8.10 0.76
C ALA A 43 -10.55 -6.60 0.47
N ILE A 44 -9.48 -5.95 0.04
CA ILE A 44 -9.50 -4.53 -0.37
C ILE A 44 -9.11 -4.40 -1.83
N ASP A 45 -9.75 -3.46 -2.51
CA ASP A 45 -9.25 -2.94 -3.77
C ASP A 45 -8.32 -1.77 -3.47
N PHE A 46 -7.11 -1.82 -4.02
CA PHE A 46 -6.07 -0.82 -3.76
C PHE A 46 -5.60 -0.16 -5.06
N LEU A 47 -5.60 1.18 -5.07
CA LEU A 47 -5.03 1.99 -6.14
C LEU A 47 -4.12 3.06 -5.54
N CYS A 48 -2.98 3.32 -6.18
CA CYS A 48 -2.11 4.44 -5.84
C CYS A 48 -1.63 5.17 -7.09
N TYR A 49 -1.32 6.46 -6.91
CA TYR A 49 -1.01 7.40 -7.98
C TYR A 49 0.23 8.21 -7.59
N ASN A 50 1.03 8.61 -8.57
CA ASN A 50 2.02 9.64 -8.35
C ASN A 50 1.32 10.97 -8.01
N GLU A 51 1.63 11.54 -6.85
CA GLU A 51 1.01 12.79 -6.37
C GLU A 51 1.15 13.95 -7.37
N HIS A 52 2.26 14.01 -8.09
CA HIS A 52 2.58 15.10 -9.00
C HIS A 52 2.13 14.84 -10.44
N ASP A 53 1.67 13.62 -10.75
CA ASP A 53 1.17 13.23 -12.07
C ASP A 53 0.22 12.02 -11.96
N SER A 54 -1.08 12.27 -11.85
CA SER A 54 -2.08 11.20 -11.73
C SER A 54 -2.21 10.31 -12.96
N ALA A 55 -1.68 10.71 -14.12
CA ALA A 55 -1.59 9.81 -15.27
C ALA A 55 -0.57 8.69 -15.02
N ASP A 56 0.46 8.95 -14.20
CA ASP A 56 1.45 7.97 -13.73
C ASP A 56 0.93 7.21 -12.49
N ARG A 57 0.02 6.27 -12.74
CA ARG A 57 -0.69 5.48 -11.73
C ARG A 57 -0.19 4.05 -11.63
N TYR A 58 -0.58 3.36 -10.56
CA TYR A 58 -0.33 1.93 -10.35
C TYR A 58 -0.64 1.10 -11.60
N ASN A 59 0.24 0.14 -11.87
CA ASN A 59 0.13 -0.80 -12.96
C ASN A 59 0.50 -2.21 -12.46
N ALA A 60 -0.49 -3.09 -12.43
CA ALA A 60 -0.31 -4.48 -11.99
C ALA A 60 0.65 -5.26 -12.90
N ALA A 61 0.60 -5.04 -14.23
CA ALA A 61 1.47 -5.76 -15.17
C ALA A 61 2.95 -5.42 -14.97
N ASN A 62 3.29 -4.14 -14.80
CA ASN A 62 4.63 -3.69 -14.46
C ASN A 62 5.03 -4.20 -13.07
N THR A 63 4.09 -4.22 -12.12
CA THR A 63 4.34 -4.77 -10.79
C THR A 63 4.74 -6.24 -10.83
N ILE A 64 3.98 -7.06 -11.54
CA ILE A 64 4.29 -8.48 -11.75
C ILE A 64 5.62 -8.64 -12.48
N LYS A 65 5.82 -7.91 -13.58
CA LYS A 65 7.02 -8.02 -14.43
C LYS A 65 8.30 -7.61 -13.69
N LEU A 66 8.27 -6.50 -12.96
CA LEU A 66 9.46 -5.93 -12.31
C LEU A 66 9.76 -6.60 -10.98
N ASN A 67 8.76 -7.17 -10.30
CA ASN A 67 9.00 -8.00 -9.12
C ASN A 67 9.35 -9.46 -9.50
N GLY A 68 9.01 -9.91 -10.71
CA GLY A 68 9.19 -11.30 -11.14
C GLY A 68 8.29 -12.29 -10.41
N ASN A 69 7.20 -11.81 -9.78
CA ASN A 69 6.28 -12.59 -8.99
C ASN A 69 4.85 -12.06 -9.19
N ILE A 70 3.88 -12.98 -9.30
CA ILE A 70 2.46 -12.63 -9.41
C ILE A 70 1.86 -12.22 -8.06
N TYR A 71 2.45 -12.70 -6.97
CA TYR A 71 2.01 -12.38 -5.62
C TYR A 71 2.81 -11.21 -5.06
N LEU A 72 2.11 -10.35 -4.31
CA LEU A 72 2.75 -9.36 -3.46
C LEU A 72 3.22 -10.02 -2.17
N GLY A 73 4.07 -9.32 -1.43
CA GLY A 73 4.64 -9.78 -0.17
C GLY A 73 5.70 -8.79 0.27
N LYS A 74 6.36 -9.08 1.39
CA LYS A 74 7.43 -8.21 1.91
C LYS A 74 8.50 -7.92 0.83
N ASN A 75 8.87 -6.64 0.71
CA ASN A 75 9.79 -6.04 -0.26
C ASN A 75 9.26 -5.90 -1.70
N ALA A 76 8.03 -6.33 -2.00
CA ALA A 76 7.43 -6.11 -3.31
C ALA A 76 7.29 -4.61 -3.59
N GLY A 77 7.69 -4.17 -4.79
CA GLY A 77 7.43 -2.81 -5.26
C GLY A 77 6.05 -2.72 -5.90
N LEU A 78 5.31 -1.64 -5.65
CA LEU A 78 4.14 -1.27 -6.44
C LEU A 78 4.58 -0.27 -7.50
N TRP A 79 4.42 -0.63 -8.77
CA TRP A 79 5.00 0.08 -9.89
C TRP A 79 3.95 0.79 -10.72
N SER A 80 4.31 1.94 -11.27
CA SER A 80 3.43 2.76 -12.10
C SER A 80 3.46 2.37 -13.58
N VAL A 81 2.59 2.97 -14.39
CA VAL A 81 2.59 2.82 -15.85
C VAL A 81 3.89 3.30 -16.51
N LYS A 82 4.59 4.30 -15.95
CA LYS A 82 5.90 4.75 -16.42
C LYS A 82 7.08 4.00 -15.77
N ALA A 83 6.80 2.90 -15.06
CA ALA A 83 7.77 2.10 -14.33
C ALA A 83 8.51 2.84 -13.20
N ASN A 84 7.86 3.85 -12.60
CA ASN A 84 8.31 4.43 -11.35
C ASN A 84 7.82 3.57 -10.19
N ARG A 85 8.64 3.38 -9.16
CA ARG A 85 8.20 2.72 -7.93
C ARG A 85 7.39 3.71 -7.10
N LEU A 86 6.11 3.44 -6.91
CA LEU A 86 5.20 4.29 -6.12
C LEU A 86 5.28 3.96 -4.63
N MET A 87 5.29 2.66 -4.30
CA MET A 87 5.35 2.18 -2.92
C MET A 87 6.16 0.89 -2.82
N THR A 88 6.53 0.52 -1.60
CA THR A 88 7.13 -0.78 -1.26
C THR A 88 6.35 -1.39 -0.10
N VAL A 89 6.00 -2.67 -0.22
CA VAL A 89 5.44 -3.45 0.89
C VAL A 89 6.54 -3.70 1.91
N VAL A 90 6.48 -3.05 3.07
CA VAL A 90 7.54 -3.15 4.09
C VAL A 90 7.32 -4.31 5.06
N GLU A 91 6.07 -4.73 5.22
CA GLU A 91 5.64 -5.83 6.06
C GLU A 91 4.36 -6.44 5.49
N ASP A 92 4.24 -7.76 5.63
CA ASP A 92 3.07 -8.54 5.22
C ASP A 92 2.88 -9.67 6.23
N THR A 93 1.72 -9.72 6.86
CA THR A 93 1.36 -10.74 7.86
C THR A 93 0.36 -11.76 7.31
N CYS A 94 -0.14 -11.57 6.09
CA CYS A 94 -1.24 -12.32 5.52
C CYS A 94 -0.84 -13.13 4.27
N GLY A 95 0.28 -12.80 3.62
CA GLY A 95 0.89 -13.62 2.56
C GLY A 95 1.21 -12.87 1.29
#